data_AF-A0A444V0R4-F1
#
_entry.id   AF-A0A444V0R4-F1
#
_cell.length_a   1.000
_cell.length_b   1.000
_cell.length_c   1.000
_cell.angle_alpha   90.00
_cell.angle_beta   90.00
_cell.angle_gamma   90.00
#
_symmetry.space_group_name_H-M   'P 1'
#
loop_
_entity.id
_entity.type
_entity.pdbx_description
1 polymer ?
#
loop_
_entity_poly.entity_id
_entity_poly.type
_entity_poly.pdbx_seq_one_letter_code
_entity_poly.pdbx_strand_id
1 'polypeptide(L)'
;ALFLSKSLLARTLVSSKKTRDPPVLLSAQIHASPAHYAAGSKAASLHWTGERALSVALLGMIPVAYMYPGPAMDYSLAAALTLHSHW
;
A
#
# COMPACT_ATOMS: atom_id res chain seq x y z
N ALA A 1 -54.11 3.01 34.92
CA ALA A 1 -53.41 3.79 35.96
C ALA A 1 -51.92 3.44 35.90
N LEU A 2 -51.08 4.44 35.65
CA LEU A 2 -49.61 4.39 35.80
C LEU A 2 -49.26 4.25 37.28
N PHE A 3 -48.34 3.34 37.64
CA PHE A 3 -47.38 3.44 38.77
C PHE A 3 -46.35 2.30 38.59
N LEU A 4 -45.15 2.57 38.07
CA LEU A 4 -43.93 2.89 38.82
C LEU A 4 -43.49 1.78 39.78
N SER A 5 -42.36 1.11 39.52
CA SER A 5 -41.27 0.96 40.49
C SER A 5 -40.16 -0.03 40.07
N LYS A 6 -39.01 0.56 39.71
CA LYS A 6 -37.64 0.26 40.21
C LYS A 6 -37.06 -1.15 40.04
N SER A 7 -36.23 -1.26 39.01
CA SER A 7 -34.85 -1.80 39.03
C SER A 7 -34.38 -2.39 40.37
N LEU A 8 -34.07 -3.69 40.37
CA LEU A 8 -32.94 -4.23 41.14
C LEU A 8 -32.11 -5.14 40.25
N LEU A 9 -30.97 -4.56 39.84
CA LEU A 9 -29.81 -5.18 39.24
C LEU A 9 -29.40 -6.43 40.02
N ALA A 10 -29.64 -7.60 39.43
CA ALA A 10 -28.95 -8.83 39.83
C ALA A 10 -27.49 -8.72 39.35
N ARG A 11 -26.68 -7.99 40.12
CA ARG A 11 -25.24 -7.92 40.01
C ARG A 11 -24.65 -9.32 40.21
N THR A 12 -24.23 -9.97 39.13
CA THR A 12 -23.25 -11.05 39.20
C THR A 12 -21.92 -10.44 39.63
N LEU A 13 -21.60 -10.59 40.91
CA LEU A 13 -20.28 -10.28 41.45
C LEU A 13 -19.28 -11.32 40.91
N VAL A 14 -18.81 -11.11 39.68
CA VAL A 14 -17.57 -11.71 39.21
C VAL A 14 -16.44 -11.00 39.95
N SER A 15 -15.92 -11.69 40.97
CA SER A 15 -14.67 -11.35 41.66
C SER A 15 -13.53 -11.30 40.64
N SER A 16 -13.22 -10.11 40.11
CA SER A 16 -12.03 -9.86 39.31
C SER A 16 -10.80 -9.97 40.22
N LYS A 17 -10.20 -11.18 40.26
CA LYS A 17 -8.85 -11.35 40.79
C LYS A 17 -7.90 -10.58 39.87
N LYS A 18 -7.24 -9.58 40.44
CA LYS A 18 -6.14 -8.84 39.84
C LYS A 18 -4.93 -9.76 39.66
N THR A 19 -4.85 -10.44 38.53
CA THR A 19 -3.57 -10.90 37.96
C THR A 19 -3.12 -9.84 36.96
N ARG A 20 -1.97 -9.23 37.28
CA ARG A 20 -1.22 -8.39 36.35
C ARG A 20 -0.64 -9.30 35.28
N ASP A 21 -1.38 -9.51 34.21
CA ASP A 21 -0.87 -10.16 33.02
C ASP A 21 -0.46 -9.05 32.02
N PRO A 22 0.78 -9.06 31.49
CA PRO A 22 1.28 -8.05 30.57
C PRO A 22 0.44 -8.04 29.28
N PRO A 23 0.32 -6.88 28.60
CA PRO A 23 -0.63 -6.73 27.52
C PRO A 23 -0.33 -7.73 26.42
N VAL A 24 -1.40 -8.38 25.93
CA VAL A 24 -1.48 -9.11 24.66
C VAL A 24 -1.26 -8.12 23.51
N LEU A 25 -0.06 -7.55 23.46
CA LEU A 25 0.47 -6.60 22.48
C LEU A 25 1.78 -7.15 21.90
N LEU A 26 1.90 -8.47 21.78
CA LEU A 26 3.12 -9.11 21.31
C LEU A 26 2.84 -10.41 20.54
N SER A 27 2.05 -10.32 19.48
CA SER A 27 2.22 -11.21 18.33
C SER A 27 1.81 -10.54 17.01
N ALA A 28 2.11 -9.25 16.91
CA ALA A 28 2.43 -8.63 15.63
C ALA A 28 3.72 -7.81 15.78
N GLN A 29 4.63 -8.26 16.65
CA GLN A 29 6.04 -7.87 16.56
C GLN A 29 6.62 -8.65 15.39
N ILE A 30 6.34 -8.16 14.19
CA ILE A 30 7.11 -8.52 13.00
C ILE A 30 8.52 -8.04 13.30
N HIS A 31 9.39 -8.96 13.74
CA HIS A 31 10.84 -8.78 13.81
C HIS A 31 11.38 -8.65 12.37
N ALA A 32 11.06 -7.54 11.70
CA ALA A 32 11.97 -7.00 10.72
C ALA A 32 12.92 -6.12 11.53
N SER A 33 14.13 -6.60 11.80
CA SER A 33 15.23 -5.71 12.10
C SER A 33 15.74 -5.20 10.75
N PRO A 34 15.60 -3.91 10.41
CA PRO A 34 16.56 -3.28 9.54
C PRO A 34 17.51 -2.49 10.44
N ALA A 35 18.46 -3.19 11.06
CA ALA A 35 19.73 -2.55 11.40
C ALA A 35 20.56 -2.39 10.11
N HIS A 36 20.02 -1.68 9.13
CA HIS A 36 20.77 -1.24 7.97
C HIS A 36 20.47 0.23 7.77
N TYR A 37 21.53 1.04 7.81
CA TYR A 37 21.58 2.43 7.39
C TYR A 37 21.29 2.59 5.88
N ALA A 38 20.31 1.86 5.34
CA ALA A 38 19.69 2.19 4.07
C ALA A 38 18.79 3.41 4.32
N ALA A 39 19.39 4.59 4.34
CA ALA A 39 18.67 5.86 4.25
C ALA A 39 17.57 5.68 3.19
N GLY A 40 16.29 5.84 3.57
CA GLY A 40 15.11 5.33 2.87
C GLY A 40 15.07 5.61 1.37
N SER A 41 15.77 4.78 0.59
CA SER A 41 15.90 4.95 -0.85
C SER A 41 14.59 4.53 -1.49
N LYS A 42 13.95 5.47 -2.19
CA LYS A 42 12.71 5.20 -2.93
C LYS A 42 12.95 4.49 -4.26
N ALA A 43 14.17 4.02 -4.54
CA ALA A 43 14.56 3.44 -5.83
C ALA A 43 13.61 2.34 -6.31
N ALA A 44 13.23 1.38 -5.46
CA ALA A 44 12.30 0.32 -5.84
C ALA A 44 10.89 0.84 -6.15
N SER A 45 10.38 1.79 -5.36
CA SER A 45 9.07 2.41 -5.62
C SER A 45 9.07 3.29 -6.87
N LEU A 46 10.19 3.94 -7.17
CA LEU A 46 10.39 4.73 -8.39
C LEU A 46 10.50 3.83 -9.61
N HIS A 47 11.19 2.69 -9.52
CA HIS A 47 11.25 1.68 -10.57
C HIS A 47 9.85 1.20 -10.93
N TRP A 48 9.08 0.76 -9.92
CA TRP A 48 7.71 0.31 -10.11
C TRP A 48 6.81 1.39 -10.73
N THR A 49 6.91 2.63 -10.25
CA THR A 49 6.12 3.74 -10.82
C THR A 49 6.56 4.06 -12.25
N GLY A 50 7.86 3.98 -12.53
CA GLY A 50 8.45 4.18 -13.85
C GLY A 50 7.94 3.16 -14.86
N GLU A 51 7.90 1.87 -14.51
CA GLU A 51 7.33 0.81 -15.35
C GLU A 51 5.89 1.15 -15.77
N ARG A 52 5.05 1.58 -14.83
CA ARG A 52 3.65 1.92 -15.11
C ARG A 52 3.54 3.18 -15.96
N ALA A 53 4.32 4.21 -15.65
CA ALA A 53 4.34 5.45 -16.42
C ALA A 53 4.76 5.19 -17.87
N LEU A 54 5.80 4.39 -18.09
CA LEU A 54 6.26 4.02 -19.42
C LEU A 54 5.21 3.20 -20.17
N SER A 55 4.51 2.28 -19.50
CA SER A 55 3.42 1.48 -20.09
C SER A 55 2.28 2.37 -20.59
N VAL A 56 1.86 3.35 -19.79
CA VAL A 56 0.78 4.29 -20.16
C VAL A 56 1.24 5.22 -21.29
N ALA A 57 2.48 5.70 -21.24
CA ALA A 57 3.06 6.51 -22.32
C ALA A 57 3.09 5.73 -23.63
N LEU A 58 3.53 4.47 -23.60
CA LEU A 58 3.57 3.59 -24.77
C LEU A 58 2.17 3.35 -25.36
N LEU A 59 1.16 3.15 -24.51
CA LEU A 59 -0.24 3.06 -24.94
C LEU A 59 -0.70 4.35 -25.64
N GLY A 60 -0.35 5.51 -25.09
CA GLY A 60 -0.68 6.81 -25.69
C GLY A 60 0.08 7.09 -27.00
N MET A 61 1.27 6.54 -27.17
CA MET A 61 2.04 6.71 -28.41
C MET A 61 1.41 6.01 -29.61
N ILE A 62 0.60 4.95 -29.42
CA ILE A 62 -0.07 4.23 -30.52
C ILE A 62 -0.94 5.18 -31.38
N PRO A 63 -1.91 5.93 -30.83
CA PRO A 63 -2.69 6.88 -31.63
C PRO A 63 -1.85 8.07 -32.10
N VAL A 64 -0.88 8.55 -31.31
CA VAL A 64 -0.02 9.68 -31.71
C VAL A 64 0.84 9.33 -32.92
N ALA A 65 1.42 8.13 -32.96
CA ALA A 65 2.21 7.65 -34.09
C ALA A 65 1.38 7.54 -35.38
N TYR A 66 0.08 7.23 -35.26
CA TYR A 66 -0.83 7.24 -36.40
C TYR A 66 -1.10 8.65 -36.93
N MET A 67 -1.32 9.63 -36.04
CA MET A 67 -1.63 11.01 -36.44
C MET A 67 -0.40 11.81 -36.90
N TYR A 68 0.76 11.55 -36.29
CA TYR A 68 2.00 12.30 -36.51
C TYR A 68 3.18 11.36 -36.82
N PRO A 69 3.17 10.70 -37.99
CA PRO A 69 4.29 9.85 -38.39
C PRO A 69 5.55 10.70 -38.63
N GLY A 70 6.70 10.18 -38.23
CA GLY A 70 7.98 10.83 -38.48
C GLY A 70 9.11 10.30 -37.59
N PRO A 71 10.36 10.70 -37.89
CA PRO A 71 11.55 10.12 -37.26
C PRO A 71 11.57 10.32 -35.75
N ALA A 72 11.07 11.45 -35.26
CA ALA A 72 10.97 11.71 -33.82
C ALA A 72 10.07 10.69 -33.11
N MET A 73 8.92 10.36 -33.70
CA MET A 73 8.02 9.35 -33.18
C MET A 73 8.60 7.94 -33.32
N ASP A 74 9.25 7.62 -34.44
CA ASP A 74 9.87 6.31 -34.68
C ASP A 74 10.97 6.00 -33.64
N TYR A 75 11.86 6.96 -33.38
CA TYR A 75 12.91 6.81 -32.36
C TYR A 75 12.32 6.76 -30.95
N SER A 76 11.29 7.55 -30.66
CA SER A 76 10.60 7.53 -29.37
C SER A 76 9.95 6.18 -29.11
N LEU A 77 9.29 5.61 -30.13
CA LEU A 77 8.65 4.30 -30.06
C LEU A 77 9.70 3.20 -29.87
N ALA A 78 10.80 3.25 -30.62
CA ALA A 78 11.91 2.29 -30.47
C ALA A 78 12.50 2.32 -29.05
N ALA A 79 12.78 3.52 -28.51
CA ALA A 79 13.30 3.69 -27.17
C ALA A 79 12.33 3.18 -26.11
N ALA A 80 11.05 3.57 -26.21
CA ALA A 80 10.03 3.18 -25.25
C ALA A 80 9.76 1.66 -25.28
N LEU A 81 9.67 1.05 -26.46
CA LEU A 81 9.50 -0.41 -26.61
C LEU A 81 10.70 -1.17 -26.03
N THR A 82 11.92 -0.73 -26.33
CA THR A 82 13.14 -1.36 -25.83
C THR A 82 13.21 -1.28 -24.31
N LEU A 83 12.97 -0.08 -23.75
CA LEU A 83 13.02 0.14 -22.30
C LEU A 83 11.90 -0.62 -21.58
N HIS A 84 10.69 -0.62 -22.14
CA HIS A 84 9.55 -1.34 -21.58
C HIS A 84 9.73 -2.86 -21.61
N SER A 85 10.37 -3.39 -22.65
CA SER A 85 10.66 -4.83 -22.75
C SER A 85 11.81 -5.27 -21.83
N HIS A 86 12.68 -4.34 -21.46
CA HIS A 86 13.83 -4.60 -20.59
C HIS A 86 13.47 -4.56 -19.10
N TRP A 87 12.54 -3.68 -18.72
CA TRP A 87 12.04 -3.52 -17.35
C TRP A 87 11.05 -4.61 -16.95
#